data_AF-S4PRZ9-F1
#
_entry.id   AF-S4PRZ9-F1
#
_cell.length_a   1.000
_cell.length_b   1.000
_cell.length_c   1.000
_cell.angle_alpha   90.00
_cell.angle_beta   90.00
_cell.angle_gamma   90.00
#
_symmetry.space_group_name_H-M   'P 1'
#
loop_
_entity.id
_entity.type
_entity.pdbx_description
1 polymer ?
#
loop_
_entity_poly.entity_id
_entity_poly.type
_entity_poly.pdbx_seq_one_letter_code
_entity_poly.pdbx_strand_id
1 'polypeptide(L)'
;MFGPDVLKENLHVWKFNNFNAARILRQIIPRPKVVPKFGQSTERFIVIDSKHDKFDIPDTECNYSFLIALSGTRIIDLRPAEECKHQCKSFKMELKPPYLLWYNWWYWRPVAQTSLGNDTFIAHVGSYC
;
A
#
# COMPACT_ATOMS: atom_id res chain seq x y z
N MET A 1 -9.46 7.33 -20.14
CA MET A 1 -10.91 7.48 -19.89
C MET A 1 -11.35 6.17 -19.24
N PHE A 2 -11.74 6.19 -17.97
CA PHE A 2 -12.14 4.97 -17.26
C PHE A 2 -13.53 4.56 -17.74
N GLY A 3 -13.68 3.31 -18.22
CA GLY A 3 -14.96 2.78 -18.70
C GLY A 3 -15.93 2.46 -17.56
N PRO A 4 -17.24 2.33 -17.86
CA PRO A 4 -18.30 2.13 -16.87
C PRO A 4 -18.22 0.81 -16.09
N ASP A 5 -17.40 -0.15 -16.51
CA ASP A 5 -17.25 -1.46 -15.85
C ASP A 5 -16.21 -1.49 -14.71
N VAL A 6 -15.44 -0.41 -14.48
CA VAL A 6 -14.43 -0.36 -13.40
C VAL A 6 -15.05 -0.37 -12.01
N LEU A 7 -16.36 -0.09 -11.88
CA LEU A 7 -17.07 0.02 -10.60
C LEU A 7 -17.72 -1.29 -10.10
N LYS A 8 -17.58 -2.41 -10.82
CA LYS A 8 -18.10 -3.71 -10.35
C LYS A 8 -17.17 -4.39 -9.34
N GLU A 9 -15.88 -4.08 -9.37
CA GLU A 9 -14.91 -4.59 -8.40
C GLU A 9 -14.77 -3.59 -7.25
N ASN A 10 -15.03 -4.03 -6.02
CA ASN A 10 -14.88 -3.18 -4.84
C ASN A 10 -13.41 -2.87 -4.51
N LEU A 11 -12.44 -3.49 -5.20
CA LEU A 11 -10.99 -3.34 -5.03
C LEU A 11 -10.38 -3.09 -6.40
N HIS A 12 -9.65 -2.00 -6.52
CA HIS A 12 -8.90 -1.64 -7.70
C HIS A 12 -7.44 -1.43 -7.33
N VAL A 13 -6.54 -2.17 -8.00
CA VAL A 13 -5.09 -2.06 -7.82
C VAL A 13 -4.47 -1.58 -9.13
N TRP A 14 -4.10 -0.32 -9.18
CA TRP A 14 -3.43 0.27 -10.34
C TRP A 14 -1.92 0.24 -10.15
N LYS A 15 -1.25 -0.70 -10.84
CA LYS A 15 0.22 -0.74 -10.97
C LYS A 15 0.67 0.23 -12.05
N PHE A 16 1.68 1.04 -11.75
CA PHE A 16 2.31 1.91 -12.73
C PHE A 16 3.83 2.02 -12.47
N ASN A 17 4.59 2.15 -13.55
CA ASN A 17 6.05 2.29 -13.55
C ASN A 17 6.53 3.47 -14.42
N ASN A 18 5.60 4.31 -14.88
CA ASN A 18 5.88 5.44 -15.76
C ASN A 18 6.30 6.69 -14.96
N PHE A 19 7.44 7.28 -15.33
CA PHE A 19 7.95 8.53 -14.76
C PHE A 19 6.95 9.70 -14.83
N ASN A 20 6.15 9.81 -15.89
CA ASN A 20 5.16 10.88 -16.03
C ASN A 20 4.05 10.78 -14.98
N ALA A 21 3.51 9.58 -14.76
CA ALA A 21 2.51 9.33 -13.73
C ALA A 21 3.11 9.56 -12.33
N ALA A 22 4.33 9.06 -12.09
CA ALA A 22 5.04 9.30 -10.83
C ALA A 22 5.30 10.79 -10.56
N ARG A 23 5.62 11.57 -11.61
CA ARG A 23 5.81 13.03 -11.51
C ARG A 23 4.52 13.73 -11.08
N ILE A 24 3.39 13.38 -11.69
CA ILE A 24 2.08 13.94 -11.32
C ILE A 24 1.72 13.56 -9.89
N LEU A 25 1.89 12.29 -9.51
CA LEU A 25 1.55 11.83 -8.16
C LEU A 25 2.39 12.51 -7.07
N ARG A 26 3.66 12.84 -7.33
CA ARG A 26 4.49 13.60 -6.37
C ARG A 26 3.96 15.02 -6.09
N GLN A 27 3.12 15.57 -6.97
CA GLN A 27 2.49 16.87 -6.75
C GLN A 27 1.28 16.77 -5.80
N ILE A 28 0.68 15.57 -5.69
CA ILE A 28 -0.56 15.34 -4.94
C ILE A 28 -0.27 14.61 -3.62
N ILE A 29 0.63 13.61 -3.67
CA ILE A 29 1.03 12.78 -2.55
C ILE A 29 2.42 13.25 -2.09
N PRO A 30 2.52 13.98 -0.96
CA PRO A 30 3.80 14.45 -0.48
C PRO A 30 4.72 13.29 -0.14
N ARG A 31 6.01 13.45 -0.45
CA ARG A 31 7.01 12.45 -0.08
C ARG A 31 7.10 12.36 1.45
N PRO A 32 7.07 11.15 2.03
CA PRO A 32 7.31 10.99 3.46
C PRO A 32 8.76 11.39 3.79
N LYS A 33 8.95 12.08 4.94
CA LYS A 33 10.30 12.50 5.37
C LYS A 33 11.15 11.36 5.95
N VAL A 34 10.50 10.29 6.40
CA VAL A 34 11.13 9.14 7.07
C VAL A 34 11.82 8.17 6.09
N VAL A 35 11.43 8.18 4.82
CA VAL A 35 11.96 7.24 3.82
C VAL A 35 13.23 7.79 3.15
N PRO A 36 14.18 6.92 2.73
CA PRO A 36 15.44 7.32 2.08
C PRO A 36 15.21 8.26 0.91
N LYS A 37 16.13 9.19 0.62
CA LYS A 37 15.99 10.16 -0.50
C LYS A 37 16.27 9.55 -1.87
N PHE A 38 17.12 8.53 -1.94
CA PHE A 38 17.59 7.89 -3.16
C PHE A 38 17.04 6.47 -3.28
N GLY A 39 17.22 5.85 -4.45
CA GLY A 39 16.91 4.44 -4.69
C GLY A 39 15.43 4.06 -4.75
N GLN A 40 14.52 5.04 -4.85
CA GLN A 40 13.10 4.74 -5.00
C GLN A 40 12.82 3.99 -6.31
N SER A 41 12.13 2.84 -6.22
CA SER A 41 11.68 2.11 -7.43
C SER A 41 10.71 2.97 -8.24
N THR A 42 10.73 2.73 -9.55
CA THR A 42 9.72 3.25 -10.47
C THR A 42 8.37 2.57 -10.29
N GLU A 43 8.36 1.30 -9.86
CA GLU A 43 7.13 0.54 -9.61
C GLU A 43 6.39 1.07 -8.39
N ARG A 44 5.10 1.34 -8.60
CA ARG A 44 4.18 1.85 -7.59
C ARG A 44 2.78 1.32 -7.83
N PHE A 45 1.98 1.40 -6.78
CA PHE A 45 0.59 0.99 -6.82
C PHE A 45 -0.29 2.06 -6.19
N ILE A 46 -1.44 2.33 -6.80
CA ILE A 46 -2.58 2.94 -6.11
C ILE A 46 -3.59 1.84 -5.85
N VAL A 47 -3.99 1.70 -4.60
CA VAL A 47 -5.02 0.77 -4.16
C VAL A 47 -6.25 1.57 -3.78
N ILE A 48 -7.41 1.22 -4.32
CA ILE A 48 -8.70 1.81 -3.98
C ILE A 48 -9.61 0.66 -3.58
N ASP A 49 -10.09 0.65 -2.36
CA ASP A 49 -11.02 -0.34 -1.86
C ASP A 49 -12.23 0.33 -1.20
N SER A 50 -13.44 -0.03 -1.62
CA SER A 50 -14.68 0.53 -1.07
C SER A 50 -15.35 -0.39 -0.06
N LYS A 51 -15.21 -1.72 -0.19
CA LYS A 51 -16.02 -2.70 0.57
C LYS A 51 -15.39 -4.08 0.77
N HIS A 52 -14.13 -4.33 0.38
CA HIS A 52 -13.53 -5.65 0.61
C HIS A 52 -13.28 -5.90 2.10
N ASP A 53 -13.72 -7.06 2.56
CA ASP A 53 -13.46 -7.51 3.93
C ASP A 53 -11.96 -7.69 4.20
N LYS A 54 -11.24 -8.19 3.19
CA LYS A 54 -9.83 -8.52 3.28
C LYS A 54 -9.17 -8.59 1.89
N PHE A 55 -7.97 -8.03 1.76
CA PHE A 55 -7.15 -8.15 0.54
C PHE A 55 -5.66 -8.03 0.86
N ASP A 56 -4.82 -8.73 0.08
CA ASP A 56 -3.37 -8.61 0.21
C ASP A 56 -2.88 -7.32 -0.46
N ILE A 57 -1.92 -6.63 0.17
CA ILE A 57 -1.25 -5.49 -0.45
C ILE A 57 -0.22 -6.05 -1.44
N PRO A 58 -0.11 -5.50 -2.67
CA PRO A 58 0.81 -6.01 -3.67
C PRO A 58 2.27 -5.93 -3.18
N ASP A 59 3.01 -7.00 -3.48
CA ASP A 59 4.46 -6.99 -3.31
C ASP A 59 5.10 -5.99 -4.28
N THR A 60 6.23 -5.44 -3.86
CA THR A 60 6.96 -4.44 -4.63
C THR A 60 8.31 -4.98 -5.09
N GLU A 61 8.87 -4.42 -6.15
CA GLU A 61 10.18 -4.79 -6.69
C GLU A 61 11.32 -4.76 -5.64
N CYS A 62 11.51 -3.65 -4.95
CA CYS A 62 12.53 -3.51 -3.90
C CYS A 62 12.02 -3.91 -2.51
N ASN A 63 12.93 -4.32 -1.62
CA ASN A 63 12.60 -4.91 -0.31
C ASN A 63 11.95 -3.94 0.67
N TYR A 64 12.37 -2.67 0.68
CA TYR A 64 11.85 -1.68 1.62
C TYR A 64 10.58 -1.02 1.07
N SER A 65 9.45 -1.66 1.30
CA SER A 65 8.13 -1.20 0.88
C SER A 65 7.55 -0.18 1.84
N PHE A 66 6.82 0.79 1.31
CA PHE A 66 5.98 1.69 2.08
C PHE A 66 4.53 1.59 1.63
N LEU A 67 3.61 1.74 2.57
CA LEU A 67 2.17 1.83 2.37
C LEU A 67 1.67 3.12 3.05
N ILE A 68 1.07 4.01 2.28
CA ILE A 68 0.54 5.29 2.76
C ILE A 68 -0.98 5.29 2.58
N ALA A 69 -1.73 5.54 3.65
CA ALA A 69 -3.15 5.81 3.54
C ALA A 69 -3.37 7.26 3.07
N LEU A 70 -4.04 7.43 1.93
CA LEU A 70 -4.45 8.71 1.36
C LEU A 70 -5.87 9.10 1.78
N SER A 71 -6.75 8.10 1.96
CA SER A 71 -8.13 8.26 2.41
C SER A 71 -8.61 6.98 3.09
N GLY A 72 -9.60 7.11 3.97
CA GLY A 72 -10.22 5.99 4.68
C GLY A 72 -9.28 5.33 5.70
N THR A 73 -9.75 4.22 6.26
CA THR A 73 -9.03 3.51 7.32
C THR A 73 -9.15 2.00 7.12
N ARG A 74 -8.05 1.26 7.28
CA ARG A 74 -8.02 -0.20 7.26
C ARG A 74 -7.13 -0.73 8.38
N ILE A 75 -7.46 -1.92 8.88
CA ILE A 75 -6.56 -2.67 9.75
C ILE A 75 -5.56 -3.38 8.85
N ILE A 76 -4.27 -3.12 9.04
CA ILE A 76 -3.20 -3.79 8.32
C ILE A 76 -2.59 -4.85 9.23
N ASP A 77 -2.65 -6.10 8.77
CA ASP A 77 -2.07 -7.27 9.40
C ASP A 77 -0.77 -7.64 8.69
N LEU A 78 0.38 -7.33 9.30
CA LEU A 78 1.69 -7.75 8.85
C LEU A 78 1.90 -9.21 9.23
N ARG A 79 1.62 -10.11 8.29
CA ARG A 79 1.87 -11.54 8.47
C ARG A 79 3.34 -11.87 8.19
N PRO A 80 4.04 -12.63 9.05
CA PRO A 80 5.36 -13.14 8.74
C PRO A 80 5.39 -13.87 7.40
N ALA A 81 6.40 -13.62 6.59
CA ALA A 81 6.70 -14.44 5.42
C ALA A 81 7.13 -15.85 5.88
N GLU A 82 6.92 -16.86 5.05
CA GLU A 82 7.19 -18.27 5.44
C GLU A 82 8.67 -18.47 5.81
N GLU A 83 9.57 -17.74 5.14
CA GLU A 83 11.02 -17.78 5.35
C GLU A 83 11.45 -17.33 6.75
N CYS A 84 10.68 -16.43 7.39
CA CYS A 84 11.01 -15.91 8.72
C CYS A 84 9.96 -16.22 9.79
N LYS A 85 8.99 -17.08 9.50
CA LYS A 85 7.84 -17.41 10.37
C LYS A 85 8.22 -17.86 11.79
N HIS A 86 9.39 -18.45 11.96
CA HIS A 86 9.90 -18.89 13.26
C HIS A 86 10.52 -17.77 14.12
N GLN A 87 10.79 -16.60 13.52
CA GLN A 87 11.46 -15.47 14.17
C GLN A 87 10.61 -14.19 14.15
N CYS A 88 9.99 -13.90 13.01
CA CYS A 88 9.09 -12.79 12.79
C CYS A 88 7.75 -13.03 13.49
N LYS A 89 7.26 -12.02 14.22
CA LYS A 89 5.92 -12.02 14.80
C LYS A 89 4.95 -11.26 13.90
N SER A 90 3.67 -11.64 13.95
CA SER A 90 2.62 -10.85 13.33
C SER A 90 2.41 -9.54 14.09
N PHE A 91 2.03 -8.51 13.34
CA PHE A 91 1.73 -7.20 13.90
C PHE A 91 0.51 -6.63 13.20
N LYS A 92 -0.49 -6.22 13.98
CA LYS A 92 -1.71 -5.58 13.47
C LYS A 92 -1.74 -4.12 13.88
N MET A 93 -2.11 -3.25 12.97
CA MET A 93 -2.31 -1.83 13.25
C MET A 93 -3.46 -1.25 12.44
N GLU A 94 -4.05 -0.17 12.93
CA GLU A 94 -4.95 0.66 12.14
C GLU A 94 -4.12 1.67 11.32
N LEU A 95 -4.26 1.66 10.00
CA LEU A 95 -3.63 2.61 9.10
C LEU A 95 -4.66 3.60 8.57
N LYS A 96 -4.42 4.89 8.81
CA LYS A 96 -5.25 6.02 8.39
C LYS A 96 -4.38 7.23 8.00
N PRO A 97 -4.88 8.21 7.23
CA PRO A 97 -4.13 9.42 6.93
C PRO A 97 -3.74 10.18 8.20
N PRO A 98 -2.53 10.81 8.26
CA PRO A 98 -1.47 10.83 7.25
C PRO A 98 -0.37 9.78 7.51
N TYR A 99 -0.68 8.68 8.20
CA TYR A 99 0.33 7.70 8.62
C TYR A 99 0.88 6.87 7.45
N LEU A 100 2.15 6.48 7.61
CA LEU A 100 2.88 5.62 6.69
C LEU A 100 3.32 4.36 7.44
N LEU A 101 3.11 3.22 6.81
CA LEU A 101 3.71 1.95 7.21
C LEU A 101 4.94 1.68 6.34
N TRP A 102 6.11 1.55 6.98
CA TRP A 102 7.37 1.18 6.32
C TRP A 102 7.77 -0.21 6.80
N TYR A 103 7.98 -1.13 5.87
CA TYR A 103 8.24 -2.53 6.18
C TYR A 103 9.17 -3.15 5.14
N ASN A 104 9.68 -4.33 5.45
CA ASN A 104 10.41 -5.15 4.49
C ASN A 104 9.52 -6.31 4.04
N TRP A 105 9.20 -6.38 2.73
CA TRP A 105 8.25 -7.36 2.22
C TRP A 105 8.79 -8.80 2.20
N TRP A 106 10.12 -8.99 2.27
CA TRP A 106 10.71 -10.33 2.49
C TRP A 106 10.43 -10.89 3.88
N TYR A 107 10.13 -10.04 4.86
CA TYR A 107 9.85 -10.46 6.23
C TYR A 107 8.36 -10.41 6.57
N TRP A 108 7.62 -9.42 6.05
CA TRP A 108 6.19 -9.28 6.32
C TRP A 108 5.37 -9.07 5.05
N ARG A 109 4.28 -9.84 4.93
CA ARG A 109 3.26 -9.74 3.88
C ARG A 109 2.02 -9.05 4.45
N PRO A 110 1.85 -7.74 4.21
CA PRO A 110 0.68 -6.99 4.67
C PRO A 110 -0.63 -7.46 4.05
N VAL A 111 -1.65 -7.55 4.90
CA VAL A 111 -3.03 -7.78 4.49
C VAL A 111 -3.92 -6.70 5.07
N ALA A 112 -4.66 -6.01 4.21
CA ALA A 112 -5.68 -5.08 4.65
C ALA A 112 -6.96 -5.82 5.04
N GLN A 113 -7.57 -5.38 6.12
CA GLN A 113 -8.83 -5.87 6.68
C GLN A 113 -9.75 -4.67 6.93
N THR A 114 -11.06 -4.90 6.82
CA THR A 114 -12.07 -3.89 7.15
C THR A 114 -11.84 -3.30 8.55
N SER A 115 -11.93 -1.98 8.63
CA SER A 115 -11.97 -1.25 9.91
C SER A 115 -13.43 -0.91 10.24
N LEU A 116 -13.69 -0.34 11.42
CA LEU A 116 -15.05 0.06 11.83
C LEU A 116 -15.68 1.14 10.90
N GLY A 117 -14.89 1.78 10.03
CA GLY A 117 -15.37 2.80 9.08
C GLY A 117 -15.78 2.20 7.73
N ASN A 118 -16.91 2.69 7.19
CA ASN A 118 -17.40 2.37 5.83
C ASN A 118 -16.78 3.25 4.73
N ASP A 119 -15.64 3.86 5.02
CA ASP A 119 -14.99 4.79 4.08
C ASP A 119 -14.21 4.02 3.01
N THR A 120 -14.24 4.56 1.79
CA THR A 120 -13.35 4.11 0.71
C THR A 120 -11.90 4.33 1.14
N PHE A 121 -11.16 3.23 1.24
CA PHE A 121 -9.74 3.22 1.51
C PHE A 121 -8.97 3.47 0.22
N ILE A 122 -8.13 4.50 0.22
CA ILE A 122 -7.23 4.79 -0.89
C ILE A 122 -5.82 4.78 -0.32
N ALA A 123 -4.92 4.00 -0.93
CA ALA A 123 -3.54 3.90 -0.50
C ALA A 123 -2.55 3.95 -1.67
N HIS A 124 -1.35 4.44 -1.36
CA HIS A 124 -0.21 4.42 -2.28
C HIS A 124 0.87 3.51 -1.73
N VAL A 125 1.30 2.57 -2.58
CA VAL A 125 2.36 1.60 -2.29
C VAL A 125 3.54 1.87 -3.21
N GLY A 126 4.74 1.73 -2.68
CA GLY A 126 5.96 1.73 -3.47
C GLY A 126 7.13 1.22 -2.63
N SER A 127 8.33 1.26 -3.18
CA SER A 127 9.50 0.73 -2.47
C SER A 127 10.80 1.46 -2.76
N TYR A 128 11.81 1.12 -1.95
CA TYR A 128 13.16 1.62 -2.02
C TYR A 128 14.16 0.46 -2.12
N CYS A 129 15.02 0.57 -3.13
CA CYS A 129 16.37 0.03 -3.16
C CYS A 129 17.33 1.14 -2.65
#